data_AF-A0A9W8CN15-F1
#
_entry.id   AF-A0A9W8CN15-F1
#
_cell.length_a   1.000
_cell.length_b   1.000
_cell.length_c   1.000
_cell.angle_alpha   90.00
_cell.angle_beta   90.00
_cell.angle_gamma   90.00
#
_symmetry.space_group_name_H-M   'P 1'
#
loop_
_entity.id
_entity.type
_entity.pdbx_description
1 polymer ?
#
loop_
_entity_poly.entity_id
_entity_poly.type
_entity_poly.pdbx_seq_one_letter_code
_entity_poly.pdbx_strand_id
1 'polypeptide(L)'
;MDQALVHVPQSRKLWELWADWIERRFTEGQLSTNGVQAQYMAAFARVTQHRAAYATREDGDGAATLVAVVAKLQVRYVDWAWSLPQSQKLGDFNAISSGHAMDEDSDDDEAPTVESGEAPKDEAGGNVDALRQAYRNVQRHAFPTPPFFRRCIALEPDTPRRIDLHEMACRVDESDVKPWLAYLRFLVDAKQMTQAVNVFRRASNAVPENQLSELESSYQKLLHKDN
;
A
#
# COMPACT_ATOMS: atom_id res chain seq x y z
N MET A 1 -8.93 -13.53 -20.58
CA MET A 1 -9.14 -12.32 -19.77
C MET A 1 -7.99 -11.33 -19.95
N ASP A 2 -6.74 -11.79 -19.86
CA ASP A 2 -5.55 -10.95 -20.08
C ASP A 2 -5.51 -10.23 -21.43
N GLN A 3 -5.88 -10.89 -22.52
CA GLN A 3 -5.95 -10.23 -23.84
C GLN A 3 -6.96 -9.08 -23.87
N ALA A 4 -8.10 -9.21 -23.18
CA ALA A 4 -9.11 -8.14 -23.13
C ALA A 4 -8.59 -6.91 -22.38
N LEU A 5 -7.76 -7.10 -21.34
CA LEU A 5 -7.12 -6.02 -20.59
C LEU A 5 -6.03 -5.30 -21.38
N VAL A 6 -5.40 -5.96 -22.35
CA VAL A 6 -4.46 -5.31 -23.28
C VAL A 6 -5.20 -4.35 -24.22
N HIS A 7 -6.39 -4.75 -24.69
CA HIS A 7 -7.18 -3.93 -25.61
C HIS A 7 -7.99 -2.83 -24.92
N VAL A 8 -8.43 -3.05 -23.68
CA VAL A 8 -9.26 -2.11 -22.91
C VAL A 8 -8.73 -1.94 -21.48
N PRO A 9 -7.51 -1.39 -21.30
CA PRO A 9 -6.86 -1.27 -19.99
C PRO A 9 -7.59 -0.34 -19.02
N GLN A 10 -8.43 0.56 -19.50
CA GLN A 10 -9.24 1.49 -18.71
C GLN A 10 -10.52 0.84 -18.14
N SER A 11 -10.87 -0.38 -18.55
CA SER A 11 -12.09 -1.03 -18.10
C SER A 11 -11.99 -1.51 -16.65
N ARG A 12 -12.60 -0.74 -15.74
CA ARG A 12 -12.69 -1.10 -14.30
C ARG A 12 -13.30 -2.48 -14.10
N LYS A 13 -14.36 -2.80 -14.84
CA LYS A 13 -15.07 -4.08 -14.75
C LYS A 13 -14.18 -5.27 -15.14
N LEU A 14 -13.34 -5.12 -16.18
CA LEU A 14 -12.44 -6.21 -16.57
C LEU A 14 -11.38 -6.47 -15.49
N TRP A 15 -10.85 -5.42 -14.85
CA TRP A 15 -9.91 -5.56 -13.74
C TRP A 15 -10.52 -6.17 -12.50
N GLU A 16 -11.78 -5.83 -12.18
CA GLU A 16 -12.53 -6.46 -11.09
C GLU A 16 -12.71 -7.95 -11.33
N LEU A 17 -13.21 -8.33 -12.51
CA LEU A 17 -13.41 -9.72 -12.87
C LEU A 17 -12.09 -10.50 -12.91
N TRP A 18 -11.00 -9.86 -13.32
CA TRP A 18 -9.65 -10.45 -13.32
C TRP A 18 -9.16 -10.75 -11.92
N ALA A 19 -9.28 -9.80 -11.00
CA ALA A 19 -8.83 -10.03 -9.63
C ALA A 19 -9.77 -11.02 -8.89
N ASP A 20 -11.07 -11.04 -9.19
CA ASP A 20 -12.00 -12.07 -8.70
C ASP A 20 -11.59 -13.46 -9.18
N TRP A 21 -11.18 -13.56 -10.44
CA TRP A 21 -10.73 -14.79 -11.03
C TRP A 21 -9.44 -15.29 -10.35
N ILE A 22 -8.45 -14.42 -10.09
CA ILE A 22 -7.21 -14.81 -9.40
C ILE A 22 -7.46 -15.31 -7.99
N GLU A 23 -8.24 -14.56 -7.21
CA GLU A 23 -8.53 -14.92 -5.82
C GLU A 23 -9.32 -16.22 -5.73
N ARG A 24 -10.29 -16.42 -6.64
CA ARG A 24 -11.01 -17.69 -6.74
C ARG A 24 -10.06 -18.85 -7.06
N ARG A 25 -9.16 -18.69 -8.02
CA ARG A 25 -8.16 -19.72 -8.37
C ARG A 25 -7.25 -20.06 -7.19
N PHE A 26 -6.89 -19.08 -6.38
CA PHE A 26 -6.16 -19.30 -5.14
C PHE A 26 -6.98 -20.10 -4.12
N THR A 27 -8.23 -19.71 -3.85
CA THR A 27 -9.12 -20.43 -2.92
C THR A 27 -9.39 -21.86 -3.38
N GLU A 28 -9.46 -22.10 -4.69
CA GLU A 28 -9.60 -23.45 -5.28
C GLU A 28 -8.29 -24.26 -5.28
N GLY A 29 -7.19 -23.72 -4.75
CA GLY A 29 -5.88 -24.38 -4.71
C GLY A 29 -5.18 -24.49 -6.08
N GLN A 30 -5.70 -23.80 -7.10
CA GLN A 30 -5.18 -23.84 -8.46
C GLN A 30 -4.08 -22.80 -8.70
N LEU A 31 -3.89 -21.87 -7.76
CA LEU A 31 -2.83 -20.88 -7.79
C LEU A 31 -2.16 -20.81 -6.42
N SER A 32 -0.82 -20.81 -6.40
CA SER A 32 -0.05 -20.63 -5.17
C SER A 32 -0.02 -19.17 -4.72
N THR A 33 0.42 -18.89 -3.49
CA THR A 33 0.66 -17.52 -3.01
C THR A 33 1.55 -16.73 -3.97
N ASN A 34 2.66 -17.35 -4.40
CA ASN A 34 3.61 -16.74 -5.32
C ASN A 34 2.99 -16.50 -6.70
N GLY A 35 2.10 -17.41 -7.14
CA GLY A 35 1.32 -17.24 -8.36
C GLY A 35 0.41 -16.03 -8.29
N VAL A 36 -0.36 -15.85 -7.21
CA VAL A 36 -1.23 -14.68 -7.01
C VAL A 36 -0.39 -13.39 -6.99
N GLN A 37 0.69 -13.39 -6.21
CA GLN A 37 1.60 -12.26 -6.12
C GLN A 37 2.17 -11.87 -7.49
N ALA A 38 2.65 -12.83 -8.27
CA ALA A 38 3.17 -12.57 -9.61
C ALA A 38 2.11 -11.97 -10.55
N GLN A 39 0.87 -12.43 -10.47
CA GLN A 39 -0.23 -11.86 -11.25
C GLN A 39 -0.54 -10.42 -10.86
N TYR A 40 -0.59 -10.11 -9.55
CA TYR A 40 -0.75 -8.73 -9.07
C TYR A 40 0.40 -7.82 -9.49
N MET A 41 1.65 -8.27 -9.39
CA MET A 41 2.82 -7.48 -9.83
C MET A 41 2.80 -7.23 -11.34
N ALA A 42 2.45 -8.25 -12.14
CA ALA A 42 2.28 -8.09 -13.59
C ALA A 42 1.16 -7.10 -13.94
N ALA A 43 0.05 -7.11 -13.20
CA ALA A 43 -1.01 -6.13 -13.36
C ALA A 43 -0.55 -4.70 -13.01
N PHE A 44 0.17 -4.52 -11.90
CA PHE A 44 0.71 -3.21 -11.53
C PHE A 44 1.65 -2.65 -12.59
N ALA A 45 2.56 -3.48 -13.11
CA ALA A 45 3.46 -3.10 -14.20
C ALA A 45 2.67 -2.70 -15.45
N ARG A 46 1.66 -3.49 -15.84
CA ARG A 46 0.83 -3.22 -17.02
C ARG A 46 0.06 -1.91 -16.91
N VAL A 47 -0.65 -1.68 -15.81
CA VAL A 47 -1.42 -0.44 -15.63
C VAL A 47 -0.50 0.77 -15.57
N THR A 48 0.68 0.64 -14.96
CA THR A 48 1.70 1.69 -14.93
C THR A 48 2.21 2.04 -16.33
N GLN A 49 2.50 1.02 -17.16
CA GLN A 49 2.92 1.21 -18.54
C GLN A 49 1.83 1.91 -19.36
N HIS A 50 0.57 1.50 -19.22
CA HIS A 50 -0.54 2.17 -19.90
C HIS A 50 -0.72 3.61 -19.43
N ARG A 51 -0.61 3.89 -18.12
CA ARG A 51 -0.72 5.27 -17.61
C ARG A 51 0.28 6.20 -18.28
N ALA A 52 1.53 5.76 -18.43
CA ALA A 52 2.56 6.54 -19.14
C ALA A 52 2.16 6.80 -20.60
N ALA A 53 1.60 5.80 -21.29
CA ALA A 53 1.14 5.95 -22.67
C ALA A 53 -0.10 6.83 -22.84
N TYR A 54 -0.99 6.90 -21.84
CA TYR A 54 -2.17 7.80 -21.88
C TYR A 54 -1.81 9.24 -21.51
N ALA A 55 -0.85 9.43 -20.59
CA ALA A 55 -0.37 10.76 -20.23
C ALA A 55 0.21 11.53 -21.44
N THR A 56 0.78 10.83 -22.42
CA THR A 56 1.33 11.45 -23.65
C THR A 56 0.29 11.71 -24.74
N ARG A 57 -0.94 11.21 -24.59
CA ARG A 57 -1.99 11.24 -25.64
C ARG A 57 -3.03 12.35 -25.45
N GLU A 58 -2.84 13.24 -24.48
CA GLU A 58 -3.85 14.26 -24.05
C GLU A 58 -5.20 13.68 -23.60
N ASP A 59 -5.31 12.35 -23.45
CA ASP A 59 -6.50 11.67 -22.93
C ASP A 59 -6.45 11.65 -21.39
N GLY A 60 -6.79 12.79 -20.80
CA GLY A 60 -6.77 12.99 -19.34
C GLY A 60 -7.74 12.07 -18.58
N ASP A 61 -8.87 11.69 -19.18
CA ASP A 61 -9.88 10.83 -18.55
C ASP A 61 -9.40 9.36 -18.50
N GLY A 62 -8.75 8.89 -19.57
CA GLY A 62 -8.10 7.59 -19.60
C GLY A 62 -7.01 7.46 -18.52
N ALA A 63 -6.15 8.46 -18.38
CA ALA A 63 -5.10 8.48 -17.36
C ALA A 63 -5.67 8.49 -15.93
N ALA A 64 -6.68 9.30 -15.66
CA ALA A 64 -7.35 9.34 -14.35
C ALA A 64 -8.02 8.01 -14.00
N THR A 65 -8.67 7.37 -14.99
CA THR A 65 -9.28 6.05 -14.81
C THR A 65 -8.25 4.98 -14.49
N LEU A 66 -7.09 4.98 -15.14
CA LEU A 66 -6.01 4.04 -14.84
C LEU A 66 -5.44 4.24 -13.43
N VAL A 67 -5.30 5.49 -12.96
CA VAL A 67 -4.90 5.76 -11.55
C VAL A 67 -5.90 5.15 -10.57
N ALA A 68 -7.20 5.29 -10.82
CA ALA A 68 -8.24 4.69 -9.99
C ALA A 68 -8.18 3.15 -10.01
N VAL A 69 -7.88 2.55 -11.16
CA VAL A 69 -7.68 1.10 -11.30
C VAL A 69 -6.46 0.64 -10.49
N VAL A 70 -5.30 1.29 -10.61
CA VAL A 70 -4.10 0.96 -9.81
C VAL A 70 -4.42 0.99 -8.33
N ALA A 71 -5.06 2.07 -7.86
CA ALA A 71 -5.41 2.22 -6.46
C ALA A 71 -6.29 1.08 -5.96
N LYS A 72 -7.30 0.68 -6.74
CA LYS A 72 -8.18 -0.45 -6.39
C LYS A 72 -7.43 -1.78 -6.36
N LEU A 73 -6.57 -2.05 -7.34
CA LEU A 73 -5.77 -3.28 -7.37
C LEU A 73 -4.79 -3.36 -6.20
N GLN A 74 -4.14 -2.24 -5.84
CA GLN A 74 -3.23 -2.19 -4.69
C GLN A 74 -3.95 -2.46 -3.37
N VAL A 75 -5.11 -1.84 -3.16
CA VAL A 75 -5.97 -2.09 -1.98
C VAL A 75 -6.36 -3.56 -1.91
N ARG A 76 -6.80 -4.11 -3.04
CA ARG A 76 -7.26 -5.51 -3.12
C ARG A 76 -6.14 -6.52 -2.86
N TYR A 77 -4.94 -6.27 -3.39
CA TYR A 77 -3.77 -7.10 -3.12
C TYR A 77 -3.40 -7.12 -1.63
N VAL A 78 -3.45 -5.96 -0.97
CA VAL A 78 -3.20 -5.83 0.46
C VAL A 78 -4.28 -6.55 1.28
N ASP A 79 -5.54 -6.42 0.90
CA ASP A 79 -6.66 -7.12 1.54
C ASP A 79 -6.54 -8.63 1.41
N TRP A 80 -6.19 -9.11 0.21
CA TRP A 80 -5.91 -10.52 -0.01
C TRP A 80 -4.76 -11.01 0.86
N ALA A 81 -3.64 -10.28 0.92
CA ALA A 81 -2.50 -10.64 1.76
C ALA A 81 -2.86 -10.70 3.25
N TRP A 82 -3.65 -9.73 3.74
CA TRP A 82 -4.18 -9.70 5.11
C TRP A 82 -5.10 -10.89 5.40
N SER A 83 -5.84 -11.37 4.40
CA SER A 83 -6.76 -12.50 4.55
C SER A 83 -6.09 -13.88 4.54
N LEU A 84 -4.78 -13.94 4.25
CA LEU A 84 -4.06 -15.20 4.27
C LEU A 84 -4.06 -15.84 5.67
N PRO A 85 -4.06 -17.18 5.77
CA PRO A 85 -3.79 -17.86 7.04
C PRO A 85 -2.47 -17.38 7.65
N GLN A 86 -2.40 -17.25 8.98
CA GLN A 86 -1.18 -16.80 9.68
C GLN A 86 0.05 -17.69 9.40
N SER A 87 -0.17 -18.97 9.10
CA SER A 87 0.89 -19.91 8.72
C SER A 87 1.48 -19.64 7.34
N GLN A 88 0.78 -18.87 6.50
CA GLN A 88 1.16 -18.62 5.12
C GLN A 88 1.98 -17.33 5.03
N LYS A 89 3.23 -17.46 4.59
CA LYS A 89 4.11 -16.32 4.37
C LYS A 89 3.99 -15.84 2.92
N LEU A 90 4.06 -14.53 2.75
CA LEU A 90 4.21 -13.90 1.46
C LEU A 90 5.71 -13.70 1.18
N GLY A 91 6.16 -14.02 -0.03
CA GLY A 91 7.57 -13.93 -0.39
C GLY A 91 8.00 -12.53 -0.85
N ASP A 92 9.31 -12.28 -0.82
CA ASP A 92 9.88 -11.15 -1.56
C ASP A 92 9.76 -11.43 -3.06
N PHE A 93 9.16 -10.50 -3.81
CA PHE A 93 8.92 -10.69 -5.25
C PHE A 93 10.22 -10.89 -6.04
N ASN A 94 11.30 -10.22 -5.64
CA ASN A 94 12.59 -10.35 -6.32
C ASN A 94 13.15 -11.77 -6.22
N ALA A 95 13.04 -12.40 -5.05
CA ALA A 95 13.47 -13.78 -4.83
C ALA A 95 12.63 -14.78 -5.65
N ILE A 96 11.36 -14.46 -5.91
CA ILE A 96 10.46 -15.28 -6.74
C ILE A 96 10.81 -15.12 -8.22
N SER A 97 11.15 -13.90 -8.68
CA SER A 97 11.48 -13.64 -10.08
C SER A 97 12.86 -14.17 -10.51
N SER A 98 13.78 -14.38 -9.56
CA SER A 98 15.11 -14.94 -9.81
C SER A 98 15.16 -16.48 -9.76
N GLY A 99 14.12 -17.14 -9.24
CA GLY A 99 14.06 -18.58 -9.01
C GLY A 99 13.81 -19.47 -10.25
N HIS A 100 14.31 -19.09 -11.43
CA HIS A 100 14.34 -19.96 -12.62
C HIS A 100 15.76 -20.23 -13.14
N ALA A 101 16.75 -20.14 -12.26
CA ALA A 101 18.11 -20.58 -12.51
C ALA A 101 18.62 -21.39 -11.31
N MET A 102 18.71 -22.70 -11.51
CA MET A 102 19.57 -23.70 -10.87
C MET A 102 19.59 -23.77 -9.32
N ASP A 103 19.21 -24.95 -8.82
CA ASP A 103 19.85 -25.54 -7.64
C ASP A 103 21.37 -25.50 -7.84
N GLU A 104 22.11 -24.90 -6.92
CA GLU A 104 23.41 -25.38 -6.40
C GLU A 104 23.90 -24.45 -5.28
N ASP A 105 24.38 -25.11 -4.21
CA ASP A 105 25.04 -24.65 -3.00
C ASP A 105 25.74 -23.27 -3.03
N SER A 106 25.53 -22.45 -1.99
CA SER A 106 26.61 -21.69 -1.34
C SER A 106 26.15 -21.07 -0.01
N ASP A 107 26.71 -21.63 1.06
CA ASP A 107 27.29 -21.07 2.29
C ASP A 107 26.75 -19.79 2.96
N ASP A 108 26.65 -19.96 4.29
CA ASP A 108 26.49 -19.00 5.37
C ASP A 108 27.17 -17.64 5.17
N ASP A 109 26.40 -16.57 5.38
CA ASP A 109 26.88 -15.36 6.04
C ASP A 109 25.77 -14.82 6.97
N GLU A 110 25.99 -15.05 8.26
CA GLU A 110 25.12 -14.70 9.38
C GLU A 110 25.42 -13.26 9.84
N ALA A 111 24.41 -12.36 9.83
CA ALA A 111 24.37 -11.15 10.66
C ALA A 111 22.95 -10.53 10.72
N PRO A 112 22.62 -9.82 11.82
CA PRO A 112 22.03 -10.33 13.03
C PRO A 112 20.49 -10.28 13.00
N THR A 113 19.87 -11.34 13.49
CA THR A 113 18.44 -11.42 13.81
C THR A 113 18.12 -10.44 14.94
N VAL A 114 17.42 -9.35 14.60
CA VAL A 114 16.76 -8.53 15.62
C VAL A 114 15.57 -9.34 16.13
N GLU A 115 15.64 -9.72 17.41
CA GLU A 115 14.58 -10.44 18.12
C GLU A 115 13.22 -9.79 17.83
N SER A 116 12.38 -10.54 17.12
CA SER A 116 10.97 -10.22 16.97
C SER A 116 10.32 -10.54 18.31
N GLY A 117 10.17 -9.52 19.16
CA GLY A 117 9.32 -9.62 20.34
C GLY A 117 7.94 -10.12 19.92
N GLU A 118 7.51 -11.23 20.53
CA GLU A 118 6.21 -11.85 20.30
C GLU A 118 5.10 -10.78 20.38
N ALA A 119 4.48 -10.51 19.23
CA ALA A 119 3.32 -9.66 19.17
C ALA A 119 2.15 -10.37 19.89
N PRO A 120 1.32 -9.63 20.66
CA PRO A 120 0.15 -10.21 21.29
C PRO A 120 -0.75 -10.86 20.23
N LYS A 121 -1.11 -12.13 20.47
CA LYS A 121 -2.10 -12.87 19.69
C LYS A 121 -3.49 -12.29 19.97
N ASP A 122 -3.83 -11.21 19.30
CA ASP A 122 -5.22 -10.77 19.21
C ASP A 122 -5.96 -11.68 18.23
N GLU A 123 -6.86 -12.50 18.76
CA GLU A 123 -7.63 -13.55 18.07
C GLU A 123 -8.65 -13.05 17.01
N ALA A 124 -8.48 -11.82 16.52
CA ALA A 124 -9.23 -11.24 15.40
C ALA A 124 -8.32 -10.63 14.30
N GLY A 125 -7.00 -10.74 14.44
CA GLY A 125 -6.03 -10.12 13.54
C GLY A 125 -5.77 -10.95 12.28
N GLY A 126 -5.86 -10.31 11.11
CA GLY A 126 -5.36 -10.89 9.86
C GLY A 126 -3.85 -11.00 9.84
N ASN A 127 -3.31 -11.51 8.74
CA ASN A 127 -1.89 -11.85 8.61
C ASN A 127 -1.03 -10.58 8.44
N VAL A 128 -0.54 -10.07 9.57
CA VAL A 128 0.29 -8.86 9.67
C VAL A 128 1.59 -9.00 8.88
N ASP A 129 2.22 -10.17 8.89
CA ASP A 129 3.48 -10.41 8.17
C ASP A 129 3.27 -10.39 6.65
N ALA A 130 2.20 -11.02 6.17
CA ALA A 130 1.82 -10.99 4.77
C ALA A 130 1.42 -9.58 4.32
N LEU A 131 0.64 -8.85 5.14
CA LEU A 131 0.34 -7.42 4.92
C LEU A 131 1.63 -6.60 4.76
N ARG A 132 2.57 -6.78 5.69
CA ARG A 132 3.83 -6.04 5.68
C ARG A 132 4.67 -6.33 4.46
N GLN A 133 4.75 -7.58 4.05
CA GLN A 133 5.43 -7.93 2.81
C GLN A 133 4.69 -7.40 1.58
N ALA A 134 3.35 -7.40 1.59
CA ALA A 134 2.56 -6.90 0.48
C ALA A 134 2.82 -5.41 0.24
N TYR A 135 2.81 -4.58 1.29
CA TYR A 135 3.08 -3.16 1.07
C TYR A 135 4.54 -2.89 0.66
N ARG A 136 5.52 -3.66 1.15
CA ARG A 136 6.92 -3.57 0.66
C ARG A 136 7.03 -3.90 -0.82
N ASN A 137 6.34 -4.96 -1.27
CA ASN A 137 6.33 -5.35 -2.67
C ASN A 137 5.70 -4.25 -3.54
N VAL A 138 4.58 -3.65 -3.11
CA VAL A 138 3.96 -2.52 -3.82
C VAL A 138 4.91 -1.33 -3.87
N GLN A 139 5.59 -0.99 -2.78
CA GLN A 139 6.54 0.13 -2.73
C GLN A 139 7.74 -0.05 -3.67
N ARG A 140 8.19 -1.28 -3.86
CA ARG A 140 9.35 -1.59 -4.73
C ARG A 140 8.98 -1.71 -6.21
N HIS A 141 7.77 -2.18 -6.51
CA HIS A 141 7.41 -2.62 -7.86
C HIS A 141 6.23 -1.87 -8.48
N ALA A 142 5.61 -0.95 -7.74
CA ALA A 142 4.52 -0.13 -8.24
C ALA A 142 4.66 1.30 -7.70
N PHE A 143 3.88 2.23 -8.26
CA PHE A 143 3.72 3.56 -7.69
C PHE A 143 2.61 3.53 -6.63
N PRO A 144 2.93 3.61 -5.33
CA PRO A 144 1.93 3.55 -4.28
C PRO A 144 0.94 4.72 -4.39
N THR A 145 -0.31 4.48 -4.05
CA THR A 145 -1.38 5.50 -4.14
C THR A 145 -1.89 5.92 -2.75
N PRO A 146 -2.53 7.10 -2.61
CA PRO A 146 -3.10 7.50 -1.33
C PRO A 146 -4.17 6.51 -0.78
N PRO A 147 -5.06 5.91 -1.61
CA PRO A 147 -5.96 4.85 -1.14
C PRO A 147 -5.23 3.61 -0.59
N PHE A 148 -4.11 3.22 -1.21
CA PHE A 148 -3.30 2.10 -0.74
C PHE A 148 -2.73 2.36 0.67
N PHE A 149 -2.08 3.50 0.90
CA PHE A 149 -1.55 3.80 2.23
C PHE A 149 -2.64 3.93 3.29
N ARG A 150 -3.78 4.55 2.96
CA ARG A 150 -4.93 4.59 3.88
C ARG A 150 -5.38 3.20 4.27
N ARG A 151 -5.39 2.24 3.34
CA ARG A 151 -5.74 0.85 3.66
C ARG A 151 -4.67 0.18 4.51
N CYS A 152 -3.39 0.33 4.20
CA CYS A 152 -2.30 -0.21 5.00
C CYS A 152 -2.35 0.32 6.43
N ILE A 153 -2.54 1.64 6.62
CA ILE A 153 -2.68 2.26 7.95
C ILE A 153 -3.87 1.68 8.70
N ALA A 154 -5.01 1.44 8.04
CA ALA A 154 -6.20 0.89 8.67
C ALA A 154 -6.04 -0.57 9.13
N LEU A 155 -5.22 -1.36 8.45
CA LEU A 155 -4.96 -2.76 8.77
C LEU A 155 -3.76 -2.95 9.70
N GLU A 156 -2.78 -2.04 9.67
CA GLU A 156 -1.59 -2.10 10.52
C GLU A 156 -2.01 -1.93 12.00
N PRO A 157 -1.61 -2.85 12.88
CA PRO A 157 -1.80 -2.70 14.32
C PRO A 157 -1.12 -1.45 14.86
N ASP A 158 -1.52 -1.01 16.06
CA ASP A 158 -0.95 0.16 16.75
C ASP A 158 0.51 -0.10 17.18
N THR A 159 1.41 0.01 16.21
CA THR A 159 2.84 -0.18 16.35
C THR A 159 3.56 1.07 15.84
N PRO A 160 4.83 1.27 16.23
CA PRO A 160 5.63 2.38 15.70
C PRO A 160 5.71 2.41 14.16
N ARG A 161 5.51 1.27 13.47
CA ARG A 161 5.48 1.22 12.00
C ARG A 161 4.33 2.01 11.38
N ARG A 162 3.26 2.28 12.13
CA ARG A 162 2.15 3.12 11.67
C ARG A 162 2.61 4.55 11.40
N ILE A 163 3.63 5.03 12.15
CA ILE A 163 4.31 6.31 11.89
C ILE A 163 4.93 6.31 10.49
N ASP A 164 5.70 5.27 10.14
CA ASP A 164 6.33 5.17 8.83
C ASP A 164 5.28 5.16 7.70
N LEU A 165 4.16 4.44 7.88
CA LEU A 165 3.07 4.42 6.90
C LEU A 165 2.42 5.80 6.72
N HIS A 166 2.23 6.56 7.79
CA HIS A 166 1.73 7.92 7.72
C HIS A 166 2.72 8.86 7.01
N GLU A 167 4.02 8.79 7.35
CA GLU A 167 5.07 9.56 6.67
C GLU A 167 5.09 9.27 5.16
N MET A 168 5.01 8.00 4.78
CA MET A 168 4.98 7.59 3.38
C MET A 168 3.69 8.04 2.67
N ALA A 169 2.54 8.03 3.36
CA ALA A 169 1.29 8.54 2.81
C ALA A 169 1.37 10.04 2.47
N CYS A 170 1.97 10.84 3.35
CA CYS A 170 2.16 12.28 3.10
C CYS A 170 3.09 12.58 1.93
N ARG A 171 4.10 11.73 1.69
CA ARG A 171 5.05 11.90 0.57
C ARG A 171 4.48 11.58 -0.80
N VAL A 172 3.33 10.91 -0.89
CA VAL A 172 2.70 10.59 -2.19
C VAL A 172 2.24 11.87 -2.90
N ASP A 173 1.66 12.77 -2.13
CA ASP A 173 1.26 14.10 -2.57
C ASP A 173 1.35 15.03 -1.37
N GLU A 174 2.49 15.71 -1.23
CA GLU A 174 2.76 16.58 -0.09
C GLU A 174 1.84 17.81 -0.07
N SER A 175 1.18 18.12 -1.20
CA SER A 175 0.24 19.23 -1.32
C SER A 175 -1.18 18.89 -0.86
N ASP A 176 -1.52 17.60 -0.75
CA ASP A 176 -2.82 17.15 -0.21
C ASP A 176 -2.82 17.25 1.31
N VAL A 177 -3.76 17.99 1.87
CA VAL A 177 -3.93 18.17 3.31
C VAL A 177 -4.38 16.89 4.01
N LYS A 178 -5.10 16.00 3.32
CA LYS A 178 -5.78 14.86 3.97
C LYS A 178 -4.83 13.87 4.65
N PRO A 179 -3.72 13.42 4.02
CA PRO A 179 -2.74 12.57 4.68
C PRO A 179 -2.12 13.23 5.93
N TRP A 180 -1.81 14.53 5.86
CA TRP A 180 -1.27 15.28 6.99
C TRP A 180 -2.23 15.32 8.16
N LEU A 181 -3.51 15.63 7.94
CA LEU A 181 -4.52 15.65 9.00
C LEU A 181 -4.74 14.27 9.63
N ALA A 182 -4.74 13.20 8.82
CA ALA A 182 -4.83 11.85 9.34
C ALA A 182 -3.64 11.50 10.25
N TYR A 183 -2.43 11.92 9.86
CA TYR A 183 -1.22 11.72 10.65
C TYR A 183 -1.20 12.54 11.94
N LEU A 184 -1.57 13.83 11.87
CA LEU A 184 -1.69 14.69 13.04
C LEU A 184 -2.68 14.14 14.05
N ARG A 185 -3.85 13.67 13.59
CA ARG A 185 -4.82 13.01 14.44
C ARG A 185 -4.25 11.78 15.14
N PHE A 186 -3.58 10.89 14.39
CA PHE A 186 -2.93 9.72 14.96
C PHE A 186 -1.93 10.09 16.08
N LEU A 187 -1.11 11.11 15.87
CA LEU A 187 -0.13 11.54 16.88
C LEU A 187 -0.77 12.21 18.10
N VAL A 188 -1.83 13.00 17.90
CA VAL A 188 -2.60 13.62 18.99
C VAL A 188 -3.29 12.55 19.83
N ASP A 189 -3.98 11.61 19.18
CA ASP A 189 -4.66 10.48 19.84
C ASP A 189 -3.64 9.62 20.63
N ALA A 190 -2.43 9.44 20.08
CA ALA A 190 -1.30 8.76 20.74
C ALA A 190 -0.55 9.60 21.79
N LYS A 191 -1.00 10.84 22.06
CA LYS A 191 -0.38 11.81 22.99
C LYS A 191 1.07 12.19 22.64
N GLN A 192 1.48 12.03 21.39
CA GLN A 192 2.81 12.35 20.88
C GLN A 192 2.91 13.82 20.42
N MET A 193 2.62 14.76 21.32
CA MET A 193 2.44 16.19 20.98
C MET A 193 3.68 16.82 20.35
N THR A 194 4.89 16.49 20.83
CA THR A 194 6.14 17.01 20.24
C THR A 194 6.28 16.59 18.77
N GLN A 195 5.91 15.36 18.43
CA GLN A 195 5.94 14.90 17.04
C GLN A 195 4.83 15.56 16.22
N ALA A 196 3.62 15.70 16.78
CA ALA A 196 2.50 16.36 16.12
C ALA A 196 2.85 17.80 15.71
N VAL A 197 3.51 18.57 16.59
CA VAL A 197 3.99 19.94 16.27
C VAL A 197 5.01 19.92 15.14
N ASN A 198 5.97 18.98 15.15
CA ASN A 198 6.97 18.87 14.08
C ASN A 198 6.34 18.50 12.74
N VAL A 199 5.34 17.63 12.74
CA VAL A 199 4.58 17.21 11.55
C VAL A 199 3.74 18.37 11.03
N PHE A 200 3.07 19.09 11.92
CA PHE A 200 2.27 20.26 11.54
C PHE A 200 3.13 21.31 10.85
N ARG A 201 4.30 21.64 11.41
CA ARG A 201 5.25 22.58 10.78
C ARG A 201 5.68 22.12 9.38
N ARG A 202 5.92 20.81 9.20
CA ARG A 202 6.26 20.27 7.86
C ARG A 202 5.08 20.39 6.90
N ALA A 203 3.88 20.04 7.35
CA ALA A 203 2.65 20.16 6.56
C ALA A 203 2.40 21.62 6.14
N SER A 204 2.57 22.60 7.04
CA SER A 204 2.41 24.03 6.73
C SER A 204 3.39 24.54 5.67
N ASN A 205 4.57 23.94 5.55
CA ASN A 205 5.56 24.30 4.52
C ASN A 205 5.28 23.62 3.17
N ALA A 206 4.58 22.48 3.17
CA ALA A 206 4.33 21.67 1.98
C ALA A 206 2.98 21.98 1.32
N VAL A 207 1.97 22.30 2.13
CA VAL A 207 0.60 22.56 1.67
C VAL A 207 0.51 23.96 1.03
N PRO A 208 -0.18 24.10 -0.11
CA PRO A 208 -0.39 25.40 -0.74
C PRO A 208 -1.14 26.40 0.16
N GLU A 209 -0.86 27.70 0.01
CA GLU A 209 -1.41 28.75 0.87
C GLU A 209 -2.95 28.77 0.91
N ASN A 210 -3.61 28.45 -0.21
CA ASN A 210 -5.08 28.37 -0.28
C ASN A 210 -5.70 27.26 0.59
N GLN A 211 -4.90 26.29 1.03
CA GLN A 211 -5.30 25.17 1.88
C GLN A 211 -4.74 25.27 3.31
N LEU A 212 -3.84 26.22 3.58
CA LEU A 212 -3.19 26.38 4.89
C LEU A 212 -4.21 26.69 6.00
N SER A 213 -5.20 27.53 5.72
CA SER A 213 -6.27 27.87 6.68
C SER A 213 -7.12 26.65 7.08
N GLU A 214 -7.33 25.70 6.16
CA GLU A 214 -8.03 24.44 6.44
C GLU A 214 -7.20 23.55 7.37
N LEU A 215 -5.91 23.42 7.09
CA LEU A 215 -4.95 22.66 7.91
C LEU A 215 -4.90 23.22 9.34
N GLU A 216 -4.73 24.54 9.50
CA GLU A 216 -4.66 25.23 10.79
C GLU A 216 -5.94 25.05 11.61
N SER A 217 -7.09 25.36 11.01
CA SER A 217 -8.37 25.25 11.71
C SER A 217 -8.72 23.81 12.10
N SER A 218 -8.33 22.83 11.27
CA SER A 218 -8.52 21.41 11.58
C SER A 218 -7.59 20.93 12.69
N TYR A 219 -6.32 21.35 12.68
CA TYR A 219 -5.37 21.01 13.73
C TYR A 219 -5.76 21.61 15.08
N GLN A 220 -6.21 22.87 15.11
CA GLN A 220 -6.75 23.49 16.33
C GLN A 220 -7.94 22.70 16.89
N LYS A 221 -8.88 22.28 16.03
CA LYS A 221 -10.01 21.44 16.45
C LYS A 221 -9.57 20.09 17.02
N LEU A 222 -8.47 19.51 16.53
CA LEU A 222 -7.91 18.27 17.07
C LEU A 222 -7.36 18.49 18.48
N LEU A 223 -6.62 19.57 18.71
CA LEU A 223 -6.05 19.87 20.03
C LEU A 223 -7.09 20.18 21.11
N HIS A 224 -8.27 20.68 20.72
CA HIS A 224 -9.33 21.06 21.65
C HIS A 224 -10.42 19.98 21.84
N LYS A 225 -10.33 18.84 21.15
CA LYS A 225 -11.33 17.76 21.26
C LYS A 225 -11.21 16.91 22.52
N ASP A 226 -10.09 17.03 23.24
CA ASP A 226 -9.77 16.25 24.44
C ASP A 226 -9.92 17.03 25.77
N ASN A 227 -10.56 18.21 25.74
CA ASN A 227 -10.97 18.98 26.94
C ASN A 227 -12.48 18.92 27.13
#